data_AF-F2LUF1-F1
#
_entry.id   AF-F2LUF1-F1
#
_cell.length_a   1.000
_cell.length_b   1.000
_cell.length_c   1.000
_cell.angle_alpha   90.00
_cell.angle_beta   90.00
_cell.angle_gamma   90.00
#
_symmetry.space_group_name_H-M   'P 1'
#
loop_
_entity.id
_entity.type
_entity.pdbx_description
1 polymer ?
#
loop_
_entity_poly.entity_id
_entity_poly.type
_entity_poly.pdbx_seq_one_letter_code
_entity_poly.pdbx_strand_id
1 'polypeptide(L)'
;MIYDFSFQNRFTKIKRYEIAARKLLGVNEDDPEWIIRNNYLKLAKKYHPDINKKSEELFRDINTAYMILTKKDFDVENAKFLTISEDELEELEKEYAIERKTADYYSYWKNRFF
;
A
#
# COMPACT_ATOMS: atom_id res chain seq x y z
N MET A 1 12.64 -23.66 -22.54
CA MET A 1 12.80 -22.98 -21.24
C MET A 1 11.42 -22.52 -20.83
N ILE A 2 10.77 -23.20 -19.90
CA ILE A 2 9.42 -22.84 -19.44
C ILE A 2 9.61 -21.63 -18.54
N TYR A 3 9.24 -20.45 -19.03
CA TYR A 3 9.18 -19.27 -18.17
C TYR A 3 8.10 -19.52 -17.12
N ASP A 4 8.49 -19.49 -15.85
CA ASP A 4 7.57 -19.59 -14.73
C ASP A 4 6.87 -18.23 -14.54
N PHE A 5 5.76 -18.04 -15.24
CA PHE A 5 4.93 -16.84 -15.15
C PHE A 5 4.30 -16.66 -13.76
N SER A 6 4.30 -17.69 -12.91
CA SER A 6 3.73 -17.60 -11.56
C SER A 6 4.50 -16.60 -10.68
N PHE A 7 5.82 -16.52 -10.84
CA PHE A 7 6.68 -15.60 -10.12
C PHE A 7 6.30 -14.14 -10.44
N GLN A 8 6.18 -13.78 -11.72
CA GLN A 8 5.87 -12.41 -12.14
C GLN A 8 4.53 -11.93 -11.60
N ASN A 9 3.51 -12.79 -11.63
CA ASN A 9 2.18 -12.48 -11.10
C ASN A 9 2.20 -12.23 -9.59
N ARG A 10 3.05 -12.96 -8.84
CA ARG A 10 3.23 -12.73 -7.41
C ARG A 10 3.85 -11.35 -7.14
N PHE A 11 4.87 -10.93 -7.88
CA PHE A 11 5.47 -9.60 -7.68
C PHE A 11 4.52 -8.47 -7.99
N THR A 12 3.74 -8.57 -9.07
CA THR A 12 2.75 -7.54 -9.42
C THR A 12 1.69 -7.43 -8.33
N LYS A 13 1.20 -8.57 -7.82
CA LYS A 13 0.26 -8.59 -6.70
C LYS A 13 0.84 -7.99 -5.43
N ILE A 14 2.05 -8.40 -5.02
CA ILE A 14 2.74 -7.81 -3.86
C ILE A 14 2.85 -6.30 -3.99
N LYS A 15 3.28 -5.82 -5.16
CA LYS A 15 3.44 -4.39 -5.42
C LYS A 15 2.13 -3.61 -5.34
N ARG A 16 1.03 -4.14 -5.92
CA ARG A 16 -0.31 -3.55 -5.82
C ARG A 16 -0.77 -3.42 -4.37
N TYR A 17 -0.60 -4.48 -3.59
CA TYR A 17 -0.97 -4.52 -2.18
C TYR A 17 -0.10 -3.58 -1.33
N GLU A 18 1.18 -3.44 -1.66
CA GLU A 18 2.07 -2.47 -1.01
C GLU A 18 1.60 -1.03 -1.27
N ILE A 19 1.31 -0.69 -2.53
CA ILE A 19 0.81 0.64 -2.92
C ILE A 19 -0.50 0.94 -2.18
N ALA A 20 -1.44 0.00 -2.16
CA ALA A 20 -2.71 0.15 -1.45
C ALA A 20 -2.50 0.33 0.06
N ALA A 21 -1.61 -0.46 0.67
CA ALA A 21 -1.29 -0.36 2.09
C ALA A 21 -0.70 1.01 2.46
N ARG A 22 0.23 1.53 1.65
CA ARG A 22 0.82 2.85 1.85
C ARG A 22 -0.22 3.96 1.72
N LYS A 23 -1.09 3.88 0.71
CA LYS A 23 -2.17 4.85 0.52
C LYS A 23 -3.17 4.82 1.68
N LEU A 24 -3.52 3.64 2.18
CA LEU A 24 -4.44 3.48 3.31
C LEU A 24 -3.88 4.04 4.62
N LEU A 25 -2.59 3.83 4.90
CA LEU A 25 -1.92 4.39 6.07
C LEU A 25 -1.46 5.85 5.90
N GLY A 26 -1.52 6.38 4.68
CA GLY A 26 -1.07 7.75 4.35
C GLY A 26 0.42 7.92 4.56
N VAL A 27 1.23 7.00 4.04
CA VAL A 27 2.69 7.02 4.11
C VAL A 27 3.32 6.90 2.73
N ASN A 28 4.50 7.48 2.55
CA ASN A 28 5.26 7.46 1.30
C ASN A 28 6.20 6.25 1.22
N GLU A 29 6.79 5.99 0.04
CA GLU A 29 7.79 4.92 -0.17
C GLU A 29 9.00 5.11 0.75
N ASP A 30 9.45 6.36 0.91
CA ASP A 30 10.62 6.78 1.68
C ASP A 30 10.37 6.96 3.19
N ASP A 31 9.11 6.83 3.65
CA ASP A 31 8.80 7.04 5.06
C ASP A 31 9.41 5.92 5.93
N PRO A 32 10.14 6.26 7.00
CA PRO A 32 10.71 5.26 7.91
C PRO A 32 9.64 4.52 8.72
N GLU A 33 9.99 3.33 9.21
CA GLU A 33 9.08 2.42 9.93
C GLU A 33 8.37 3.06 11.13
N TRP A 34 9.02 4.01 11.82
CA TRP A 34 8.40 4.71 12.95
C TRP A 34 7.23 5.61 12.53
N ILE A 35 7.25 6.17 11.31
CA ILE A 35 6.11 6.94 10.75
C ILE A 35 4.96 5.98 10.45
N ILE A 36 5.27 4.85 9.81
CA ILE A 36 4.28 3.80 9.50
C ILE A 36 3.57 3.36 10.78
N ARG A 37 4.33 3.06 11.84
CA ARG A 37 3.78 2.70 13.15
C ARG A 37 2.93 3.82 13.76
N ASN A 38 3.38 5.07 13.68
CA ASN A 38 2.65 6.20 14.25
C ASN A 38 1.30 6.43 13.55
N ASN A 39 1.27 6.38 12.22
CA ASN A 39 0.02 6.55 11.45
C ASN A 39 -0.94 5.38 11.66
N TYR A 40 -0.42 4.14 11.70
CA TYR A 40 -1.21 2.97 12.10
C TYR A 40 -1.88 3.19 13.46
N LEU A 41 -1.14 3.62 14.49
CA LEU A 41 -1.71 3.84 15.83
C LEU A 41 -2.80 4.92 15.85
N LYS A 42 -2.65 5.99 15.06
CA LYS A 42 -3.68 7.04 14.94
C LYS A 42 -4.95 6.49 14.30
N LEU A 43 -4.83 5.76 13.20
CA LEU A 43 -5.96 5.17 12.48
C LEU A 43 -6.63 4.07 13.31
N ALA A 44 -5.83 3.21 13.95
CA ALA A 44 -6.31 2.16 14.83
C ALA A 44 -7.15 2.72 15.99
N LYS A 45 -6.70 3.79 16.65
CA LYS A 45 -7.49 4.46 17.69
C LYS A 45 -8.79 5.07 17.16
N LYS A 46 -8.79 5.60 15.93
CA LYS A 46 -9.96 6.23 15.32
C LYS A 46 -11.03 5.21 14.90
N TYR A 47 -10.59 4.05 14.41
CA TYR A 47 -11.46 3.04 13.82
C TYR A 47 -11.58 1.75 14.65
N HIS A 48 -11.05 1.74 15.89
CA HIS A 48 -11.16 0.61 16.80
C HIS A 48 -12.62 0.20 16.99
N PRO A 49 -12.97 -1.10 16.96
CA PRO A 49 -14.36 -1.56 17.09
C PRO A 49 -15.04 -1.10 18.39
N ASP A 50 -14.27 -0.94 19.48
CA ASP A 50 -14.81 -0.42 20.75
C ASP A 50 -15.32 1.02 20.64
N ILE A 51 -14.68 1.85 19.81
CA ILE A 51 -15.02 3.26 19.64
C ILE A 51 -16.02 3.43 18.49
N ASN A 52 -15.81 2.71 17.39
CA ASN A 52 -16.67 2.74 16.21
C ASN A 52 -16.99 1.33 15.72
N LYS A 53 -18.13 0.82 16.16
CA LYS A 53 -18.60 -0.55 15.85
C LYS A 53 -18.87 -0.81 14.37
N LYS A 54 -19.01 0.24 13.53
CA LYS A 54 -19.27 0.11 12.09
C LYS A 54 -17.99 0.10 11.25
N SER A 55 -16.82 0.34 11.85
CA SER A 55 -15.54 0.42 11.12
C SER A 55 -14.70 -0.85 11.26
N GLU A 56 -15.31 -1.99 11.56
CA GLU A 56 -14.58 -3.25 11.71
C GLU A 56 -13.84 -3.66 10.43
N GLU A 57 -14.50 -3.55 9.27
CA GLU A 57 -13.92 -3.87 7.97
C GLU A 57 -12.72 -2.98 7.65
N LEU A 58 -12.89 -1.67 7.84
CA LEU A 58 -11.81 -0.69 7.65
C LEU A 58 -10.65 -0.92 8.63
N PHE A 59 -10.94 -1.27 9.88
CA PHE A 59 -9.91 -1.58 10.88
C PHE A 59 -9.10 -2.82 10.49
N ARG A 60 -9.77 -3.86 9.96
CA ARG A 60 -9.09 -5.04 9.41
C ARG A 60 -8.18 -4.65 8.25
N ASP A 61 -8.63 -3.77 7.36
CA ASP A 61 -7.80 -3.30 6.25
C ASP A 61 -6.58 -2.50 6.72
N ILE A 62 -6.75 -1.62 7.72
CA ILE A 62 -5.64 -0.89 8.35
C ILE A 62 -4.63 -1.85 8.97
N ASN A 63 -5.10 -2.92 9.61
CA ASN A 63 -4.23 -3.94 10.19
C ASN A 63 -3.50 -4.74 9.10
N THR A 64 -4.20 -5.16 8.05
CA THR A 64 -3.62 -5.84 6.89
C THR A 64 -2.56 -4.98 6.21
N ALA A 65 -2.83 -3.69 6.00
CA ALA A 65 -1.88 -2.73 5.43
C ALA A 65 -0.61 -2.61 6.29
N TYR A 66 -0.76 -2.51 7.60
CA TYR A 66 0.38 -2.47 8.52
C TYR A 66 1.22 -3.76 8.46
N MET A 67 0.56 -4.93 8.38
CA MET A 67 1.26 -6.21 8.26
C MET A 67 2.04 -6.32 6.95
N ILE A 68 1.47 -5.87 5.82
CA ILE A 68 2.13 -5.87 4.50
C ILE A 68 3.42 -5.05 4.54
N LEU A 69 3.40 -3.87 5.16
CA LEU A 69 4.56 -2.97 5.16
C LEU A 69 5.66 -3.36 6.16
N THR A 70 5.30 -4.11 7.21
CA THR A 70 6.26 -4.46 8.29
C THR A 70 6.77 -5.90 8.20
N LYS A 71 5.97 -6.86 7.74
CA LYS A 71 6.37 -8.26 7.63
C LYS A 71 6.95 -8.56 6.25
N LYS A 72 8.22 -8.96 6.24
CA LYS A 72 8.94 -9.37 5.02
C LYS A 72 8.32 -10.61 4.34
N ASP A 73 7.80 -11.54 5.11
CA ASP A 73 7.19 -12.81 4.63
C ASP A 73 5.67 -12.81 4.76
N PHE A 74 5.01 -11.67 4.51
CA PHE A 74 3.55 -11.65 4.53
C PHE A 74 2.99 -12.43 3.34
N ASP A 75 2.04 -13.31 3.63
CA ASP A 75 1.37 -14.11 2.62
C ASP A 75 0.31 -13.27 1.89
N VAL A 76 0.76 -12.59 0.84
CA VAL A 76 -0.09 -11.76 -0.01
C VAL A 76 -1.06 -12.59 -0.84
N GLU A 77 -0.85 -13.90 -0.98
CA GLU A 77 -1.77 -14.72 -1.77
C GLU A 77 -3.13 -14.86 -1.10
N ASN A 78 -3.11 -15.04 0.23
CA ASN A 78 -4.28 -15.18 1.06
C ASN A 78 -4.77 -13.85 1.66
N ALA A 79 -3.97 -12.79 1.56
CA ALA A 79 -4.38 -11.46 1.99
C ALA A 79 -5.43 -10.87 1.05
N LYS A 80 -6.44 -10.23 1.63
CA LYS A 80 -7.47 -9.50 0.89
C LYS A 80 -7.90 -8.27 1.68
N PHE A 81 -7.97 -7.13 1.00
CA PHE A 81 -8.66 -5.96 1.54
C PHE A 81 -10.17 -6.14 1.42
N LEU A 82 -10.90 -5.79 2.48
CA LEU A 82 -12.35 -5.92 2.54
C LEU A 82 -13.04 -4.74 1.88
N THR A 83 -12.48 -3.54 2.03
CA THR A 83 -13.07 -2.28 1.56
C THR A 83 -12.62 -1.94 0.14
N ILE A 84 -11.44 -2.42 -0.29
CA ILE A 84 -10.86 -2.08 -1.59
C ILE A 84 -11.17 -3.20 -2.58
N SER A 85 -11.87 -2.84 -3.66
CA SER A 85 -12.17 -3.74 -4.78
C SER A 85 -10.95 -3.96 -5.68
N GLU A 86 -10.98 -5.03 -6.48
CA GLU A 86 -9.88 -5.34 -7.42
C GLU A 86 -9.72 -4.22 -8.46
N ASP A 87 -10.83 -3.63 -8.93
CA ASP A 87 -10.82 -2.51 -9.88
C ASP A 87 -10.14 -1.27 -9.28
N GLU A 88 -10.44 -0.94 -8.02
CA GLU A 88 -9.78 0.15 -7.30
C GLU A 88 -8.28 -0.10 -7.15
N LEU A 89 -7.85 -1.33 -6.86
CA LEU A 89 -6.41 -1.67 -6.79
C LEU A 89 -5.69 -1.40 -8.13
N GLU A 90 -6.33 -1.69 -9.26
CA GLU A 90 -5.75 -1.38 -10.58
C GLU A 90 -5.69 0.13 -10.85
N GLU A 91 -6.69 0.88 -10.44
CA GLU A 91 -6.68 2.35 -10.54
C GLU A 91 -5.57 2.96 -9.69
N LEU A 92 -5.39 2.48 -8.46
CA LEU A 92 -4.31 2.91 -7.58
C LEU A 92 -2.93 2.64 -8.18
N GLU A 93 -2.74 1.48 -8.81
CA GLU A 93 -1.48 1.16 -9.49
C GLU A 93 -1.21 2.13 -10.64
N LYS A 94 -2.22 2.47 -11.43
CA LYS A 94 -2.11 3.44 -12.54
C LYS A 94 -1.79 4.84 -12.03
N GLU A 95 -2.49 5.30 -11.01
CA GLU A 95 -2.26 6.60 -10.37
C GLU A 95 -0.83 6.69 -9.82
N TYR A 96 -0.40 5.68 -9.03
CA TYR A 96 0.95 5.60 -8.50
C TYR A 96 2.02 5.62 -9.60
N ALA A 97 1.79 4.91 -10.70
CA ALA A 97 2.71 4.91 -11.83
C ALA A 97 2.81 6.28 -12.53
N ILE A 98 1.70 7.03 -12.57
CA ILE A 98 1.68 8.39 -13.12
C ILE A 98 2.41 9.35 -12.17
N GLU A 99 2.08 9.33 -10.87
CA GLU A 99 2.73 10.16 -9.85
C GLU A 99 4.24 9.96 -9.80
N ARG A 100 4.70 8.71 -9.87
CA ARG A 100 6.13 8.41 -9.93
C ARG A 100 6.78 8.98 -11.19
N LYS A 101 6.15 8.81 -12.36
CA LYS A 101 6.66 9.35 -13.63
C LYS A 101 6.75 10.88 -13.61
N THR A 102 5.75 11.56 -13.04
CA THR A 102 5.75 13.02 -12.94
C THR A 102 6.78 13.53 -11.93
N ALA A 103 6.92 12.85 -10.79
CA ALA A 103 7.95 13.15 -9.79
C ALA A 103 9.36 12.97 -10.35
N ASP A 104 9.62 11.86 -11.04
CA ASP A 104 10.89 11.58 -11.70
C ASP A 104 11.20 12.62 -12.78
N TYR A 105 10.20 12.99 -13.60
CA TYR A 105 10.34 14.04 -14.60
C TYR A 105 10.68 15.40 -13.99
N TYR A 106 9.98 15.79 -12.92
CA TYR A 106 10.22 17.06 -12.23
C TYR A 106 11.60 17.10 -11.56
N SER A 107 12.00 16.01 -10.89
CA SER A 107 13.33 15.85 -10.29
C SER A 107 14.44 15.90 -11.34
N TYR A 108 14.26 15.18 -12.45
CA TYR A 108 15.17 15.21 -13.59
C TYR A 108 15.34 16.63 -14.16
N TRP A 109 14.24 17.34 -14.37
CA TRP A 109 14.27 18.69 -14.91
C TRP A 109 14.91 19.67 -13.93
N LYS A 110 14.56 19.60 -12.65
CA LYS A 110 15.16 20.44 -11.59
C LYS A 110 16.68 20.28 -11.53
N ASN A 111 17.19 19.05 -11.46
CA ASN A 111 18.63 18.79 -11.37
C ASN A 111 19.42 19.15 -12.64
N ARG A 112 18.74 19.24 -13.80
CA ARG A 112 19.38 19.54 -15.09
C ARG A 112 19.41 21.03 -15.40
N PHE A 113 18.44 21.79 -14.92
CA PHE A 113 18.23 23.20 -15.31
C PHE A 113 18.37 24.21 -14.16
N PHE A 114 18.49 23.77 -12.92
CA PHE A 114 18.78 24.59 -11.73
C PHE A 114 19.96 24.00 -10.96
#